data_AF-A0A0B1SQJ6-F1
#
_entry.id   AF-A0A0B1SQJ6-F1
#
_cell.length_a   1.000
_cell.length_b   1.000
_cell.length_c   1.000
_cell.angle_alpha   90.00
_cell.angle_beta   90.00
_cell.angle_gamma   90.00
#
_symmetry.space_group_name_H-M   'P 1'
#
loop_
_entity.id
_entity.type
_entity.pdbx_description
1 polymer ?
#
loop_
_entity_poly.entity_id
_entity_poly.type
_entity_poly.pdbx_seq_one_letter_code
_entity_poly.pdbx_strand_id
1 'polypeptide(L)'
;LIFISKCLQGTSKPSRYTTVYEDEPQLSKDDIEHITHFLCHGHQQSTLPTHVPAVLYAAENLAKRGRAAWKTKSNENSDGASSSSSGRIPVRDGESAEEFYDRISKELMNSLPNHYFA
;
A
#
# COMPACT_ATOMS: atom_id res chain seq x y z
N LEU A 1 8.73 12.69 16.17
CA LEU A 1 9.70 12.03 15.26
C LEU A 1 10.08 10.74 15.94
N ILE A 2 9.98 9.58 15.29
CA ILE A 2 10.25 8.29 15.93
C ILE A 2 11.33 7.56 15.10
N PHE A 3 12.35 7.05 15.79
CA PHE A 3 13.41 6.21 15.22
C PHE A 3 13.17 4.76 15.62
N ILE A 4 12.89 3.90 14.65
CA ILE A 4 12.41 2.53 14.94
C ILE A 4 13.34 1.50 14.29
N SER A 5 13.64 1.66 13.01
CA SER A 5 14.50 0.73 12.28
C SER A 5 15.98 1.00 12.50
N LYS A 6 16.76 -0.07 12.66
CA LYS A 6 18.23 -0.02 12.60
C LYS A 6 18.68 0.34 11.18
N CYS A 7 19.65 1.23 11.07
CA CYS A 7 20.23 1.59 9.78
C CYS A 7 21.32 0.58 9.41
N LEU A 8 21.12 -0.16 8.32
CA LEU A 8 22.13 -1.08 7.77
C LEU A 8 23.20 -0.34 6.96
N GLN A 9 22.85 0.80 6.36
CA GLN A 9 23.76 1.62 5.56
C GLN A 9 23.39 3.10 5.65
N GLY A 10 24.38 3.95 5.95
CA GLY A 10 24.21 5.40 6.06
C GLY A 10 23.61 5.85 7.39
N THR A 11 22.84 6.94 7.36
CA THR A 11 22.15 7.49 8.54
C THR A 11 20.66 7.16 8.49
N SER A 12 20.11 6.68 9.60
CA SER A 12 18.68 6.37 9.72
C SER A 12 17.83 7.64 9.51
N LYS A 13 16.79 7.54 8.69
CA LYS A 13 15.82 8.63 8.51
C LYS A 13 14.69 8.46 9.53
N PRO A 14 14.47 9.42 10.44
CA PRO A 14 13.35 9.35 11.37
C PRO A 14 12.02 9.49 10.64
N SER A 15 11.03 8.70 11.08
CA SER A 15 9.66 8.83 10.60
C SER A 15 8.96 9.97 11.36
N ARG A 16 8.32 10.88 10.62
CA ARG A 16 7.51 11.96 11.18
C ARG A 16 6.06 11.54 11.18
N TYR A 17 5.46 11.49 12.37
CA TYR A 17 4.04 11.27 12.56
C TYR A 17 3.40 12.58 13.02
N THR A 18 2.24 12.88 12.43
CA THR A 18 1.41 14.03 12.79
C THR A 18 0.01 13.51 13.01
N THR A 19 -0.53 13.72 14.20
CA THR A 19 -1.93 13.46 14.48
C THR A 19 -2.79 14.50 13.76
N VAL A 20 -3.69 14.06 12.89
CA VAL A 20 -4.62 14.94 12.15
C VAL A 20 -6.01 14.95 12.79
N TYR A 21 -6.40 13.83 13.40
CA TYR A 21 -7.69 13.62 14.03
C TYR A 21 -7.54 12.70 15.23
N GLU A 22 -8.23 13.00 16.34
CA GLU A 22 -8.33 12.15 17.53
C GLU A 22 -9.80 12.01 17.91
N ASP A 23 -10.18 10.79 18.30
CA ASP A 23 -11.50 10.50 18.85
C ASP A 23 -11.43 10.50 20.39
N GLU A 24 -12.56 10.69 21.07
CA GLU A 24 -12.57 10.63 22.54
C GLU A 24 -12.60 9.17 23.05
N PRO A 25 -11.79 8.81 24.08
CA PRO A 25 -10.86 9.67 24.82
C PRO A 25 -9.53 9.91 24.09
N GLN A 26 -9.02 11.14 24.23
CA GLN A 26 -7.72 11.53 23.68
C GLN A 26 -6.60 10.66 24.24
N LEU A 27 -5.76 10.15 23.35
CA LEU A 27 -4.60 9.36 23.72
C LEU A 27 -3.45 10.28 24.14
N SER A 28 -2.67 9.89 25.14
CA SER A 28 -1.46 10.65 25.45
C SER A 28 -0.42 10.50 24.32
N LYS A 29 0.45 11.50 24.16
CA LYS A 29 1.52 11.42 23.15
C LYS A 29 2.44 10.22 23.36
N ASP A 30 2.70 9.88 24.61
CA ASP A 30 3.52 8.73 25.00
C ASP A 30 2.83 7.43 24.59
N ASP A 31 1.52 7.32 24.77
CA ASP A 31 0.76 6.15 24.32
C ASP A 31 0.82 6.01 22.79
N ILE A 32 0.67 7.12 22.05
CA ILE A 32 0.76 7.12 20.59
C ILE A 32 2.16 6.65 20.14
N GLU A 33 3.21 7.13 20.81
CA GLU A 33 4.59 6.74 20.52
C GLU A 33 4.80 5.24 20.78
N HIS A 34 4.37 4.73 21.94
CA HIS A 34 4.51 3.32 22.29
C HIS A 34 3.72 2.40 21.36
N ILE A 35 2.47 2.75 21.04
CA ILE A 35 1.65 1.98 20.10
C ILE A 35 2.30 1.99 18.72
N THR A 36 2.74 3.15 18.23
CA THR A 36 3.40 3.26 16.93
C THR A 36 4.66 2.41 16.89
N HIS A 37 5.48 2.46 17.94
CA HIS A 37 6.68 1.64 18.08
C HIS A 37 6.34 0.14 18.08
N PHE A 38 5.36 -0.27 18.88
CA PHE A 38 4.90 -1.66 18.92
C PHE A 38 4.41 -2.16 17.56
N LEU A 39 3.60 -1.37 16.85
CA LEU A 39 3.06 -1.74 15.55
C LEU A 39 4.13 -1.92 14.47
N CYS A 40 5.31 -1.32 14.62
CA CYS A 40 6.44 -1.55 13.70
C CYS A 40 7.08 -2.93 13.81
N HIS A 41 6.79 -3.68 14.87
CA HIS A 41 7.20 -5.08 15.02
C HIS A 41 6.13 -6.07 14.52
N GLY A 42 4.93 -5.59 14.18
CA GLY A 42 3.77 -6.43 13.89
C GLY A 42 3.69 -7.04 12.48
N HIS A 43 4.74 -6.97 11.67
CA HIS A 43 4.74 -7.55 10.32
C HIS A 43 5.33 -8.96 10.30
N GLN A 44 4.88 -9.80 9.38
CA GLN A 44 5.33 -11.20 9.29
C GLN A 44 6.53 -11.42 8.34
N GLN A 45 7.02 -10.38 7.68
CA GLN A 45 8.04 -10.52 6.62
C GLN A 45 9.49 -10.56 7.14
N SER A 46 9.75 -10.05 8.34
CA SER A 46 11.08 -9.99 8.95
C SER A 46 10.96 -10.02 10.48
N THR A 47 12.04 -10.39 11.16
CA THR A 47 12.15 -10.36 12.62
C THR A 47 12.68 -9.02 13.16
N LEU A 48 13.05 -8.09 12.26
CA LEU A 48 13.52 -6.75 12.59
C LEU A 48 12.39 -5.72 12.40
N PRO A 49 12.33 -4.65 13.21
CA PRO A 49 11.32 -3.62 13.05
C PRO A 49 11.45 -2.87 11.72
N THR A 50 10.32 -2.55 11.10
CA THR A 50 10.26 -1.63 9.97
C THR A 50 10.25 -0.18 10.40
N HIS A 51 10.63 0.72 9.49
CA HIS A 51 10.62 2.17 9.73
C HIS A 51 9.21 2.79 9.81
N VAL A 52 8.17 2.03 9.45
CA VAL A 52 6.74 2.39 9.51
C VAL A 52 5.91 1.27 10.16
N PRO A 53 4.72 1.54 10.70
CA PRO A 53 3.85 0.53 11.31
C PRO A 53 3.45 -0.55 10.31
N ALA A 54 3.21 -1.78 10.80
CA ALA A 54 2.88 -2.93 9.97
C ALA A 54 1.66 -2.68 9.05
N VAL A 55 0.67 -1.92 9.51
CA VAL A 55 -0.51 -1.54 8.72
C VAL A 55 -0.15 -0.69 7.50
N LEU A 56 0.73 0.30 7.65
CA LEU A 56 1.18 1.14 6.54
C LEU A 56 2.09 0.36 5.58
N TYR A 57 2.93 -0.51 6.15
CA TYR A 57 3.77 -1.40 5.38
C TYR A 57 2.97 -2.35 4.48
N ALA A 58 1.90 -2.94 5.02
CA ALA A 58 0.98 -3.78 4.27
C ALA A 58 0.24 -2.99 3.18
N ALA A 59 -0.23 -1.77 3.49
CA ALA A 59 -0.88 -0.89 2.53
C ALA A 59 0.05 -0.52 1.35
N GLU A 60 1.32 -0.22 1.62
CA GLU A 60 2.31 0.06 0.58
C GLU A 60 2.52 -1.15 -0.34
N ASN A 61 2.66 -2.35 0.24
CA ASN A 61 2.82 -3.59 -0.51
C ASN A 61 1.56 -3.91 -1.34
N LEU A 62 0.37 -3.67 -0.80
CA LEU A 62 -0.89 -3.82 -1.53
C LEU A 62 -0.96 -2.83 -2.70
N ALA A 63 -0.60 -1.56 -2.50
CA ALA A 63 -0.56 -0.56 -3.57
C ALA A 63 0.47 -0.91 -4.66
N LYS A 64 1.64 -1.45 -4.30
CA LYS A 64 2.62 -1.97 -5.26
C LYS A 64 2.03 -3.11 -6.10
N ARG A 65 1.36 -4.08 -5.46
CA ARG A 65 0.69 -5.19 -6.15
C ARG A 65 -0.45 -4.71 -7.05
N GLY A 66 -1.28 -3.79 -6.58
CA GLY A 66 -2.35 -3.19 -7.38
C GLY A 66 -1.82 -2.47 -8.61
N ARG A 67 -0.74 -1.70 -8.49
CA ARG A 67 -0.05 -1.08 -9.64
C ARG A 67 0.51 -2.10 -10.62
N ALA A 68 1.08 -3.20 -10.12
CA ALA A 68 1.58 -4.28 -10.98
C ALA A 68 0.44 -4.94 -11.76
N ALA A 69 -0.67 -5.28 -11.09
CA ALA A 69 -1.86 -5.85 -11.73
C ALA A 69 -2.43 -4.90 -12.80
N TRP A 70 -2.53 -3.60 -12.47
CA TRP A 70 -2.95 -2.57 -13.42
C TRP A 70 -2.06 -2.53 -14.67
N LYS A 71 -0.73 -2.50 -14.47
CA LYS A 71 0.24 -2.43 -15.56
C LYS A 71 0.18 -3.66 -16.47
N THR A 72 0.01 -4.85 -15.89
CA THR A 72 -0.15 -6.09 -16.67
C THR A 72 -1.40 -6.01 -17.53
N LYS A 73 -2.55 -5.66 -16.94
CA LYS A 73 -3.83 -5.55 -17.67
C LYS A 73 -3.79 -4.48 -18.76
N SER A 74 -3.15 -3.34 -18.50
CA SER A 74 -3.02 -2.28 -19.49
C SER A 74 -2.14 -2.68 -20.68
N ASN A 75 -1.14 -3.53 -20.46
CA ASN A 75 -0.24 -4.01 -21.52
C ASN A 75 -0.86 -5.15 -22.35
N GLU A 76 -1.67 -6.03 -21.74
CA GLU A 76 -2.44 -7.05 -22.47
C GLU A 76 -3.42 -6.44 -23.47
N ASN A 77 -3.94 -5.25 -23.18
CA ASN A 77 -4.87 -4.54 -24.07
C ASN A 77 -4.16 -3.84 -25.27
N SER A 78 -2.83 -3.99 -25.40
CA SER A 78 -2.02 -3.42 -26.47
C SER A 78 -1.38 -4.51 -27.33
N ASP A 79 -2.20 -5.25 -28.07
CA ASP A 79 -1.72 -6.09 -29.17
C ASP A 79 -1.21 -5.18 -30.32
N GLY A 80 0.09 -4.94 -30.34
CA GLY A 80 0.82 -4.54 -31.55
C GLY A 80 0.89 -3.05 -31.88
N ALA A 81 1.45 -2.20 -31.01
CA ALA A 81 2.24 -1.03 -31.43
C ALA A 81 2.95 -0.40 -30.23
N SER A 82 4.29 -0.36 -30.26
CA SER A 82 5.11 0.42 -29.34
C SER A 82 4.84 1.90 -29.51
N SER A 83 3.85 2.43 -28.79
CA SER A 83 3.74 3.84 -28.50
C SER A 83 3.66 4.02 -26.99
N SER A 84 4.42 4.96 -26.47
CA SER A 84 4.52 5.34 -25.06
C SER A 84 3.24 5.99 -24.52
N SER A 85 2.09 5.41 -24.84
CA SER A 85 0.83 5.74 -24.19
C SER A 85 0.88 5.15 -22.78
N SER A 86 0.74 6.01 -21.78
CA SER A 86 0.54 5.56 -20.40
C SER A 86 -0.61 4.56 -20.42
N GLY A 87 -0.39 3.34 -19.92
CA GLY A 87 -1.38 2.25 -19.90
C GLY A 87 -2.63 2.65 -19.10
N ARG A 88 -3.53 3.39 -19.76
CA ARG A 88 -4.78 3.90 -19.20
C ARG A 88 -5.88 2.94 -19.61
N ILE A 89 -6.54 2.34 -18.63
CA ILE A 89 -7.78 1.61 -18.88
C ILE A 89 -8.88 2.67 -19.10
N PRO A 90 -9.55 2.68 -20.26
CA PRO A 90 -10.52 3.72 -20.58
C PRO A 90 -11.77 3.60 -19.69
N VAL A 91 -12.34 4.76 -19.35
CA VAL A 91 -13.70 4.87 -18.82
C VAL A 91 -14.66 4.64 -19.98
N ARG A 92 -15.70 3.83 -19.78
CA ARG A 92 -16.71 3.58 -20.81
C ARG A 92 -17.67 4.77 -20.92
N ASP A 93 -18.21 5.01 -22.12
CA ASP A 93 -19.18 6.10 -22.31
C ASP A 93 -20.41 5.90 -21.41
N GLY A 94 -20.71 6.89 -20.58
CA GLY A 94 -21.83 6.88 -19.63
C GLY A 94 -21.55 6.17 -18.30
N GLU A 95 -20.34 5.66 -18.08
CA GLU A 95 -19.96 4.98 -16.84
C GLU A 95 -19.71 5.98 -15.70
N SER A 96 -20.36 5.74 -14.55
CA SER A 96 -20.08 6.49 -13.32
C SER A 96 -18.68 6.14 -12.78
N ALA A 97 -18.09 7.06 -12.00
CA ALA A 97 -16.81 6.80 -11.34
C ALA A 97 -16.86 5.54 -10.46
N GLU A 98 -17.97 5.31 -9.77
CA GLU A 98 -18.15 4.11 -8.93
C GLU A 98 -18.22 2.84 -9.77
N GLU A 99 -18.94 2.87 -10.89
CA GLU A 99 -19.07 1.73 -11.82
C GLU A 99 -17.71 1.37 -12.44
N PHE A 100 -16.92 2.40 -12.79
CA PHE A 100 -15.56 2.23 -13.26
C PHE A 100 -14.69 1.52 -12.21
N TYR A 101 -14.67 2.00 -10.96
CA TYR A 101 -13.85 1.38 -9.92
C TYR A 101 -14.32 -0.03 -9.57
N ASP A 102 -15.63 -0.29 -9.56
CA ASP A 102 -16.18 -1.61 -9.27
C ASP A 102 -15.82 -2.62 -10.39
N ARG A 103 -15.94 -2.22 -11.66
CA ARG A 103 -15.52 -3.04 -12.80
C ARG A 103 -14.03 -3.33 -12.75
N ILE A 104 -13.20 -2.30 -12.59
CA ILE A 104 -11.74 -2.47 -12.58
C ILE A 104 -11.29 -3.27 -11.37
N SER A 105 -11.90 -3.06 -10.19
CA SER A 105 -11.66 -3.89 -9.01
C SER A 105 -11.95 -5.35 -9.32
N LYS A 106 -13.11 -5.68 -9.91
CA LYS A 106 -13.46 -7.05 -10.32
C LYS A 106 -12.51 -7.66 -11.34
N GLU A 107 -12.06 -6.88 -12.32
CA GLU A 107 -11.12 -7.35 -13.35
C GLU A 107 -9.70 -7.55 -12.80
N LEU A 108 -9.25 -6.70 -11.88
CA LEU A 108 -7.92 -6.78 -11.26
C LEU A 108 -7.88 -7.69 -10.02
N MET A 109 -9.05 -8.07 -9.49
CA MET A 109 -9.17 -9.11 -8.49
C MET A 109 -8.69 -10.41 -9.11
N ASN A 110 -7.44 -10.74 -8.82
CA ASN A 110 -6.88 -12.05 -9.10
C ASN A 110 -7.75 -13.11 -8.42
N SER A 111 -8.51 -13.88 -9.20
CA SER A 111 -8.97 -15.21 -8.85
C SER A 111 -7.76 -16.15 -8.78
N LEU A 112 -6.85 -15.89 -7.85
CA LEU A 112 -5.78 -16.83 -7.55
C LEU A 112 -6.36 -17.92 -6.64
N PRO A 113 -6.18 -19.21 -6.95
CA PRO A 113 -6.37 -20.26 -5.97
C PRO A 113 -5.43 -19.94 -4.81
N ASN A 114 -5.98 -19.77 -3.61
CA ASN A 114 -5.25 -19.41 -2.41
C ASN A 114 -4.16 -20.45 -2.11
N HIS A 115 -2.93 -20.27 -2.59
CA HIS A 115 -1.81 -21.16 -2.29
C HIS A 115 -0.49 -20.44 -1.98
N TYR A 116 -0.52 -19.11 -1.79
CA TYR A 116 0.68 -18.31 -1.50
C TYR A 116 0.62 -17.55 -0.17
N PHE A 117 -0.30 -17.94 0.71
CA PHE A 117 -0.30 -17.52 2.11
C PHE A 117 -0.09 -18.76 3.00
N ALA A 118 1.15 -19.24 3.04
CA ALA A 118 1.67 -20.15 4.05
C ALA A 118 3.10 -19.71 4.38
#